data_AF-A0A333FSM4-F1
#
_entry.id   AF-A0A333FSM4-F1
#
_cell.length_a   1.000
_cell.length_b   1.000
_cell.length_c   1.000
_cell.angle_alpha   90.00
_cell.angle_beta   90.00
_cell.angle_gamma   90.00
#
_symmetry.space_group_name_H-M   'P 1'
#
loop_
_entity.id
_entity.type
_entity.pdbx_description
1 polymer ?
#
loop_
_entity_poly.entity_id
_entity_poly.type
_entity_poly.pdbx_seq_one_letter_code
_entity_poly.pdbx_strand_id
1 'polypeptide(L)' 'MSLPFRRAITKKEQADMGKLKKSVRGLVVVHPMTALGREMGLKEMTGFARSEF' A
#
# COMPACT_ATOMS: atom_id res chain seq x y z
N MET A 1 -13.22 -8.95 -0.48
CA MET A 1 -12.56 -7.96 -1.36
C MET A 1 -11.17 -8.48 -1.72
N SER A 2 -11.04 -9.18 -2.84
CA SER A 2 -9.71 -9.60 -3.31
C SER A 2 -9.10 -8.41 -4.06
N LEU A 3 -8.12 -7.74 -3.44
CA LEU A 3 -7.29 -6.73 -4.12
C LEU A 3 -6.12 -7.49 -4.76
N PRO A 4 -6.13 -7.72 -6.09
CA PRO A 4 -5.19 -8.62 -6.74
C PRO A 4 -3.75 -8.10 -6.74
N PHE A 5 -3.56 -6.78 -6.69
CA PHE A 5 -2.23 -6.16 -6.70
C PHE A 5 -1.87 -5.69 -5.29
N ARG A 6 -0.84 -6.32 -4.72
CA ARG A 6 -0.28 -5.94 -3.42
C ARG A 6 1.25 -5.97 -3.48
N ARG A 7 1.90 -4.93 -2.98
CA ARG A 7 3.35 -4.90 -2.77
C ARG A 7 3.77 -3.86 -1.75
N ALA A 8 4.99 -4.01 -1.24
CA ALA A 8 5.62 -2.98 -0.42
C ALA A 8 5.81 -1.69 -1.26
N ILE A 9 5.53 -0.56 -0.63
CA ILE A 9 5.72 0.76 -1.23
C ILE A 9 7.18 1.16 -1.04
N THR A 10 7.88 1.48 -2.13
CA THR A 10 9.29 1.86 -2.06
C THR A 10 9.47 3.22 -1.39
N LYS A 11 10.67 3.53 -0.89
CA LYS A 11 10.94 4.84 -0.25
C LYS A 11 10.68 6.04 -1.16
N LYS A 12 10.94 5.91 -2.46
CA LYS A 12 10.65 6.96 -3.45
C LYS A 12 9.15 7.20 -3.57
N GLU A 13 8.38 6.11 -3.64
CA GLU A 13 6.92 6.18 -3.70
C GLU A 13 6.28 6.68 -2.40
N GLN A 14 6.89 6.37 -1.25
CA GLN A 14 6.50 6.95 0.04
C GLN A 14 6.74 8.47 0.08
N ALA A 15 7.81 8.97 -0.55
CA ALA A 15 8.04 10.41 -0.70
C ALA A 15 7.02 11.06 -1.65
N ASP A 16 6.63 10.35 -2.71
CA ASP A 16 5.70 10.82 -3.74
C ASP A 16 4.26 10.27 -3.57
N MET A 17 3.80 10.09 -2.34
CA MET A 17 2.48 9.49 -2.05
C MET A 17 1.31 10.23 -2.71
N GLY A 18 1.43 11.54 -2.92
CA GLY A 18 0.41 12.33 -3.61
C GLY A 18 0.26 11.95 -5.09
N LYS A 19 1.38 11.69 -5.77
CA LYS A 19 1.37 11.21 -7.17
C LYS A 19 0.86 9.78 -7.23
N LEU A 20 1.33 8.92 -6.33
CA LEU A 20 0.94 7.51 -6.29
C LEU A 20 -0.57 7.33 -6.07
N LYS A 21 -1.17 8.05 -5.10
CA LYS A 21 -2.62 8.01 -4.84
C LYS A 21 -3.46 8.56 -6.00
N LYS A 22 -2.92 9.50 -6.78
CA LYS A 22 -3.61 10.04 -7.98
C LYS A 22 -3.56 9.05 -9.15
N SER A 23 -2.40 8.43 -9.37
CA SER A 23 -2.22 7.44 -10.43
C SER A 23 -3.01 6.16 -10.14
N VAL A 24 -3.06 5.74 -8.88
CA VAL A 24 -3.67 4.48 -8.44
C VAL A 24 -4.94 4.78 -7.66
N ARG A 25 -6.05 4.97 -8.38
CA ARG A 25 -7.35 5.21 -7.75
C ARG A 25 -7.75 4.03 -6.88
N GLY A 26 -8.09 4.30 -5.62
CA GLY A 26 -8.47 3.26 -4.66
C GLY A 26 -7.31 2.50 -4.05
N LEU A 27 -6.09 3.05 -4.10
CA LEU A 27 -4.94 2.52 -3.36
C LEU A 27 -5.20 2.56 -1.85
N VAL A 28 -5.16 1.38 -1.22
CA VAL A 28 -5.21 1.21 0.24
C VAL A 28 -3.78 1.02 0.73
N VAL A 29 -3.34 1.83 1.69
CA VAL A 29 -2.00 1.73 2.27
C VAL A 29 -2.10 1.32 3.72
N VAL A 30 -1.35 0.28 4.08
CA VAL A 30 -1.29 -0.25 5.45
C VAL A 30 0.13 -0.10 5.98
N HIS A 31 0.24 0.48 7.17
CA HIS A 31 1.51 0.63 7.87
C HIS A 31 1.75 -0.57 8.82
N PRO A 32 2.97 -1.12 8.93
CA PRO A 32 3.25 -2.32 9.72
C PRO A 32 2.93 -2.17 11.21
N MET A 33 3.01 -0.95 11.75
CA MET A 33 2.69 -0.69 13.16
C MET A 33 1.19 -0.56 13.46
N THR A 34 0.32 -0.50 12.45
CA THR A 34 -1.13 -0.45 12.66
C THR A 34 -1.64 -1.80 13.17
N ALA A 35 -2.77 -1.82 13.89
CA ALA A 35 -3.38 -3.06 14.36
C ALA A 35 -3.58 -4.08 13.21
N LEU A 36 -4.11 -3.60 12.08
CA LEU A 36 -4.31 -4.38 10.87
C LEU A 36 -2.97 -4.84 10.24
N GLY A 37 -1.95 -3.96 10.20
CA GLY A 37 -0.63 -4.33 9.70
C GLY A 37 0.06 -5.40 10.53
N ARG A 38 -0.11 -5.36 11.87
CA ARG A 38 0.40 -6.38 12.79
C ARG A 38 -0.32 -7.71 12.63
N GLU A 39 -1.65 -7.70 12.53
CA GLU A 39 -2.47 -8.90 12.30
C GLU A 39 -2.12 -9.57 10.96
N MET A 40 -1.84 -8.76 9.93
CA MET A 40 -1.41 -9.23 8.61
C MET A 40 0.08 -9.63 8.55
N GLY A 41 0.85 -9.47 9.63
CA GLY A 41 2.28 -9.79 9.66
C GLY A 41 3.15 -8.93 8.74
N LEU A 42 2.71 -7.71 8.42
CA LEU A 42 3.45 -6.80 7.54
C LEU A 42 4.67 -6.25 8.27
N LYS A 43 5.84 -6.34 7.63
CA LYS A 43 7.10 -5.74 8.13
C LYS A 43 7.35 -4.36 7.54
N GLU A 44 6.74 -4.06 6.40
CA GLU A 44 6.94 -2.83 5.64
C GLU A 44 5.60 -2.22 5.23
N MET A 45 5.62 -0.92 4.91
CA MET A 45 4.43 -0.24 4.40
C MET A 45 4.01 -0.89 3.09
N THR A 46 2.79 -1.42 3.06
CA THR A 46 2.29 -2.23 1.95
C THR A 46 1.06 -1.56 1.34
N GLY A 47 1.06 -1.44 0.02
CA GLY A 47 -0.09 -0.97 -0.75
C GLY A 47 -0.92 -2.15 -1.26
N PHE A 48 -2.22 -1.92 -1.39
CA PHE A 48 -3.19 -2.84 -1.99
C PHE A 48 -4.08 -2.06 -2.96
N ALA A 49 -4.23 -2.57 -4.18
CA ALA A 49 -5.03 -1.91 -5.21
C ALA A 49 -5.73 -2.90 -6.15
N ARG A 50 -6.67 -2.37 -6.93
CA ARG A 50 -7.37 -3.12 -8.00
C ARG A 50 -6.61 -3.10 -9.32
N SER A 51 -5.66 -2.18 -9.46
CA SER A 51 -4.80 -1.99 -10.62
C SER A 51 -3.34 -2.15 -10.20
N GLU A 52 -2.48 -2.54 -11.13
CA GLU A 52 -1.03 -2.59 -10.91
C GLU A 52 -0.48 -1.20 -10.59
N PHE A 53 0.50 -1.15 -9.69
CA PHE A 53 1.19 0.07 -9.31
C PHE A 53 2.59 -0.21 -8.86
#